data_AF-A0A7C4EYW9-F1
#
_entry.id   AF-A0A7C4EYW9-F1
#
_cell.length_a   1.000
_cell.length_b   1.000
_cell.length_c   1.000
_cell.angle_alpha   90.00
_cell.angle_beta   90.00
_cell.angle_gamma   90.00
#
_symmetry.space_group_name_H-M   'P 1'
#
loop_
_entity.id
_entity.type
_entity.pdbx_description
1 polymer ?
#
loop_
_entity_poly.entity_id
_entity_poly.type
_entity_poly.pdbx_seq_one_letter_code
_entity_poly.pdbx_strand_id
1 'polypeptide(L)'
;MTFQESEYPDLIEAVRQMEKNGIFSASELLEVMWQLHRQVPIYPGIVKMCLEKARDNSPVSDWQPGDLVAIEKDGQKIIGYVKKISDQKVVLRDGYLQEKFLEKEIVLDAGTRRERLRNDALMRTWPTLVFGKETNLENK
;
A
#
# COMPACT_ATOMS: atom_id res chain seq x y z
N MET A 1 -1.69 -21.96 -18.22
CA MET A 1 -1.82 -21.28 -16.92
C MET A 1 -2.31 -19.89 -17.18
N THR A 2 -3.55 -19.61 -16.80
CA THR A 2 -4.12 -18.26 -16.83
C THR A 2 -3.60 -17.44 -15.65
N PHE A 3 -3.79 -16.12 -15.67
CA PHE A 3 -3.44 -15.26 -14.53
C PHE A 3 -4.20 -15.67 -13.26
N GLN A 4 -5.48 -16.07 -13.40
CA GLN A 4 -6.32 -16.52 -12.27
C GLN A 4 -5.82 -17.81 -11.63
N GLU A 5 -5.14 -18.66 -12.40
CA GLU A 5 -4.54 -19.91 -11.92
C GLU A 5 -3.09 -19.73 -11.47
N SER A 6 -2.53 -18.51 -11.58
CA SER A 6 -1.17 -18.21 -11.12
C SER A 6 -1.16 -17.79 -9.64
N GLU A 7 0.03 -17.60 -9.06
CA GLU A 7 0.20 -17.12 -7.69
C GLU A 7 0.00 -15.59 -7.54
N TYR A 8 -0.18 -14.86 -8.64
CA TYR A 8 -0.30 -13.39 -8.61
C TYR A 8 -1.59 -12.87 -7.94
N PRO A 9 -2.78 -13.42 -8.19
CA PRO A 9 -4.00 -13.02 -7.47
C PRO A 9 -3.83 -13.08 -5.95
N ASP A 10 -3.21 -14.16 -5.45
CA ASP A 10 -2.96 -14.34 -4.02
C ASP A 10 -1.94 -13.33 -3.47
N LEU A 11 -0.93 -12.97 -4.26
CA LEU A 11 0.03 -11.93 -3.90
C LEU A 11 -0.64 -10.54 -3.78
N ILE A 12 -1.51 -10.20 -4.73
CA ILE A 12 -2.26 -8.92 -4.70
C ILE A 12 -3.24 -8.89 -3.52
N GLU A 13 -3.93 -10.00 -3.26
CA GLU A 13 -4.84 -10.09 -2.11
C GLU A 13 -4.08 -9.98 -0.78
N ALA A 14 -2.85 -10.49 -0.69
CA ALA A 14 -2.00 -10.31 0.49
C ALA A 14 -1.71 -8.82 0.76
N VAL A 15 -1.36 -8.04 -0.27
CA VAL A 15 -1.16 -6.58 -0.15
C VAL A 15 -2.42 -5.90 0.40
N ARG A 16 -3.59 -6.24 -0.15
CA ARG A 16 -4.88 -5.69 0.28
C ARG A 16 -5.20 -6.03 1.73
N GLN A 17 -4.95 -7.25 2.16
CA GLN A 17 -5.18 -7.68 3.54
C GLN A 17 -4.20 -7.00 4.51
N MET A 18 -2.93 -6.85 4.12
CA MET A 18 -1.94 -6.14 4.92
C MET A 18 -2.28 -4.66 5.09
N GLU A 19 -2.74 -3.99 4.04
CA GLU A 19 -3.23 -2.60 4.10
C GLU A 19 -4.43 -2.48 5.06
N LYS A 20 -5.43 -3.36 4.91
CA LYS A 20 -6.65 -3.32 5.73
C LYS A 20 -6.34 -3.48 7.23
N ASN A 21 -5.34 -4.29 7.55
CA ASN A 21 -4.98 -4.65 8.93
C ASN A 21 -3.73 -3.92 9.44
N GLY A 22 -3.26 -2.88 8.75
CA GLY A 22 -1.94 -2.28 8.97
C GLY A 22 -1.91 -0.76 8.94
N ILE A 23 -0.72 -0.22 9.25
CA ILE A 23 -0.46 1.22 9.20
C ILE A 23 -0.07 1.64 7.78
N PHE A 24 0.73 0.83 7.09
CA PHE A 24 1.13 1.03 5.70
C PHE A 24 -0.06 0.96 4.72
N SER A 25 -0.04 1.84 3.73
CA SER A 25 -0.95 1.89 2.59
C SER A 25 -0.56 0.89 1.50
N ALA A 26 -1.48 0.62 0.58
CA ALA A 26 -1.21 -0.22 -0.57
C ALA A 26 0.00 0.26 -1.39
N SER A 27 0.22 1.57 -1.55
CA SER A 27 1.35 2.07 -2.33
C SER A 27 2.70 1.71 -1.70
N GLU A 28 2.82 1.76 -0.38
CA GLU A 28 4.06 1.39 0.31
C GLU A 28 4.31 -0.12 0.24
N LEU A 29 3.26 -0.91 0.45
CA LEU A 29 3.32 -2.36 0.36
C LEU A 29 3.66 -2.83 -1.06
N LEU A 30 3.13 -2.15 -2.08
CA LEU A 30 3.46 -2.41 -3.49
C LEU A 30 4.92 -2.06 -3.82
N GLU A 31 5.49 -1.02 -3.22
CA GLU A 31 6.92 -0.68 -3.40
C GLU A 31 7.81 -1.78 -2.79
N VAL A 32 7.50 -2.24 -1.57
CA VAL A 32 8.21 -3.36 -0.94
C VAL A 32 8.06 -4.64 -1.77
N MET A 33 6.83 -4.95 -2.22
CA MET A 33 6.56 -6.08 -3.10
C MET A 33 7.37 -5.98 -4.40
N TRP A 34 7.47 -4.81 -5.01
CA TRP A 34 8.24 -4.56 -6.22
C TRP A 34 9.74 -4.79 -5.98
N GLN A 35 10.28 -4.32 -4.87
CA GLN A 35 11.68 -4.54 -4.49
C GLN A 35 12.02 -6.02 -4.26
N LEU A 36 11.12 -6.77 -3.62
CA LEU A 36 11.25 -8.22 -3.46
C LEU A 36 11.15 -8.95 -4.80
N HIS A 37 10.19 -8.56 -5.65
CA HIS A 37 9.99 -9.14 -6.98
C HIS A 37 11.20 -8.93 -7.87
N ARG A 38 11.83 -7.75 -7.84
CA ARG A 38 13.08 -7.50 -8.59
C ARG A 38 14.24 -8.43 -8.21
N GLN A 39 14.26 -8.93 -6.98
CA GLN A 39 15.27 -9.88 -6.51
C GLN A 39 14.91 -11.33 -6.86
N VAL A 40 13.60 -11.65 -6.86
CA VAL A 40 13.09 -13.01 -7.12
C VAL A 40 11.91 -12.98 -8.12
N PRO A 41 12.15 -12.62 -9.39
CA PRO A 41 11.09 -12.22 -10.33
C PRO A 41 10.20 -13.37 -10.82
N ILE A 42 10.69 -14.60 -10.71
CA ILE A 42 10.01 -15.81 -11.22
C ILE A 42 9.19 -16.55 -10.16
N TYR A 43 9.21 -16.13 -8.89
CA TYR A 43 8.51 -16.83 -7.80
C TYR A 43 7.61 -15.89 -6.98
N PRO A 44 6.40 -15.56 -7.48
CA PRO A 44 5.46 -14.71 -6.76
C PRO A 44 5.07 -15.27 -5.38
N GLY A 45 4.98 -16.59 -5.22
CA GLY A 45 4.75 -17.23 -3.91
C GLY A 45 5.86 -16.95 -2.89
N ILE A 46 7.13 -16.92 -3.32
CA ILE A 46 8.25 -16.53 -2.45
C ILE A 46 8.15 -15.04 -2.10
N VAL A 47 7.82 -14.19 -3.07
CA VAL A 47 7.61 -12.76 -2.84
C VAL A 47 6.51 -12.54 -1.81
N LYS A 48 5.38 -13.24 -1.93
CA LYS A 48 4.27 -13.18 -0.95
C LYS A 48 4.75 -13.55 0.46
N MET A 49 5.41 -14.70 0.60
CA MET A 49 5.93 -15.17 1.89
C MET A 49 6.90 -14.15 2.51
N CYS A 50 7.79 -13.59 1.71
CA CYS A 50 8.75 -12.58 2.19
C CYS A 50 8.04 -11.27 2.56
N LEU A 51 7.02 -10.84 1.80
CA LEU A 51 6.25 -9.64 2.08
C LEU A 51 5.48 -9.77 3.41
N GLU A 52 4.83 -10.91 3.65
CA GLU A 52 4.12 -11.19 4.90
C GLU A 52 5.06 -11.17 6.11
N LYS A 53 6.31 -11.64 5.94
CA LYS A 53 7.36 -11.61 6.97
C LYS A 53 8.06 -10.26 7.11
N ALA A 54 8.04 -9.41 6.08
CA ALA A 54 8.65 -8.09 6.11
C ALA A 54 7.91 -7.14 7.07
N ARG A 55 6.64 -7.42 7.37
CA ARG A 55 5.92 -6.71 8.43
C ARG A 55 6.40 -7.21 9.80
N ASP A 56 7.29 -6.43 10.38
CA ASP A 56 7.82 -6.66 11.71
C ASP A 56 7.22 -5.68 12.73
N ASN A 57 6.87 -6.19 13.92
CA ASN A 57 6.42 -5.39 15.06
C ASN A 57 7.49 -5.36 16.17
N SER A 58 8.74 -5.64 15.83
CA SER A 58 9.90 -5.56 16.71
C SER A 58 10.05 -4.16 17.33
N PRO A 59 10.63 -4.09 18.54
CA PRO A 59 10.87 -2.82 19.20
C PRO A 59 11.79 -1.91 18.36
N VAL A 60 11.68 -0.59 18.58
CA VAL A 60 12.49 0.43 17.89
C VAL A 60 14.01 0.20 18.04
N SER A 61 14.44 -0.55 19.07
CA SER A 61 15.84 -0.97 19.25
C SER A 61 16.39 -1.83 18.13
N ASP A 62 15.52 -2.53 17.40
CA ASP A 62 15.90 -3.50 16.38
C ASP A 62 15.91 -2.88 14.97
N TRP A 63 15.37 -1.67 14.85
CA TRP A 63 15.29 -0.93 13.59
C TRP A 63 16.67 -0.48 13.13
N GLN A 64 16.90 -0.49 11.82
CA GLN A 64 18.16 -0.14 11.19
C GLN A 64 18.01 1.03 10.23
N PRO A 65 19.07 1.83 10.04
CA PRO A 65 19.09 2.84 8.97
C PRO A 65 18.80 2.20 7.61
N GLY A 66 17.79 2.72 6.91
CA GLY A 66 17.30 2.18 5.64
C GLY A 66 15.95 1.47 5.75
N ASP A 67 15.49 1.12 6.94
CA ASP A 67 14.18 0.47 7.12
C ASP A 67 13.05 1.44 6.81
N LEU A 68 12.05 0.97 6.06
CA LEU A 68 10.79 1.68 5.87
C LEU A 68 9.92 1.44 7.10
N VAL A 69 9.57 2.51 7.81
CA VAL A 69 8.75 2.43 9.04
C VAL A 69 7.52 3.32 8.93
N ALA A 70 6.46 2.91 9.62
CA ALA A 70 5.25 3.70 9.79
C ALA A 70 4.97 3.88 11.28
N ILE A 71 4.80 5.13 11.69
CA ILE A 71 4.52 5.51 13.07
C ILE A 71 3.17 6.20 13.09
N GLU A 72 2.23 5.66 13.86
CA GLU A 72 0.94 6.30 14.09
C GLU A 72 0.96 7.06 15.42
N LYS A 73 0.65 8.35 15.37
CA LYS A 73 0.60 9.23 16.54
C LYS A 73 -0.51 10.26 16.35
N ASP A 74 -1.38 10.39 17.35
CA ASP A 74 -2.45 11.40 17.39
C ASP A 74 -3.36 11.38 16.14
N GLY A 75 -3.61 10.20 15.57
CA GLY A 75 -4.43 10.03 14.36
C GLY A 75 -3.72 10.38 13.04
N GLN A 76 -2.45 10.77 13.10
CA GLN A 76 -1.59 10.97 11.94
C GLN A 76 -0.64 9.79 11.77
N LYS A 77 -0.45 9.37 10.51
CA LYS A 77 0.53 8.36 10.15
C LYS A 77 1.75 9.06 9.54
N ILE A 78 2.92 8.83 10.14
CA ILE A 78 4.21 9.28 9.61
C ILE A 78 4.89 8.08 9.01
N ILE A 79 5.14 8.11 7.70
CA ILE A 79 5.79 7.01 6.99
C ILE A 79 7.10 7.55 6.41
N GLY A 80 8.18 6.79 6.51
CA GLY A 80 9.47 7.18 5.94
C GLY A 80 10.58 6.18 6.25
N TYR A 81 11.78 6.47 5.75
CA TYR A 81 12.94 5.61 5.94
C TYR A 81 13.75 6.01 7.16
N VAL A 82 14.15 5.06 8.00
CA VAL A 82 15.02 5.35 9.15
C VAL A 82 16.35 5.90 8.65
N LYS A 83 16.70 7.12 9.08
CA LYS A 83 18.02 7.74 8.84
C LYS A 83 18.95 7.52 10.01
N LYS A 84 18.44 7.72 11.23
CA LYS A 84 19.19 7.63 12.47
C LYS A 84 18.24 7.35 13.63
N ILE A 85 18.69 6.52 14.55
CA ILE A 85 18.04 6.30 15.85
C ILE A 85 18.98 6.82 16.94
N SER A 86 18.44 7.55 17.89
CA SER A 86 19.20 8.08 19.04
C SER A 86 18.29 8.15 20.26
N ASP A 87 18.64 7.43 21.32
CA ASP A 87 17.89 7.31 22.57
C ASP A 87 16.37 7.10 22.33
N GLN A 88 15.58 8.16 22.44
CA GLN A 88 14.11 8.17 22.28
C GLN A 88 13.62 8.86 21.00
N LYS A 89 14.51 9.06 20.02
CA LYS A 89 14.20 9.79 18.79
C LYS A 89 14.58 8.97 17.57
N VAL A 90 13.65 8.92 16.63
CA VAL A 90 13.87 8.38 15.29
C VAL A 90 13.86 9.55 14.31
N VAL A 91 14.90 9.65 13.51
CA VAL A 91 14.98 10.60 12.40
C VAL A 91 14.67 9.85 11.12
N LEU A 92 13.63 10.28 10.42
CA LEU A 92 13.24 9.71 9.13
C LEU A 92 13.78 10.56 7.96
N ARG A 93 14.16 9.88 6.88
CA ARG A 93 14.41 10.45 5.56
C ARG A 93 13.17 10.21 4.69
N ASP A 94 12.89 11.15 3.79
CA ASP A 94 11.78 11.06 2.82
C ASP A 94 10.42 10.81 3.49
N GLY A 95 10.24 11.35 4.70
CA GLY A 95 9.05 11.15 5.50
C GLY A 95 7.87 11.98 5.03
N TYR A 96 6.67 11.41 5.06
CA TYR A 96 5.43 12.12 4.75
C TYR A 96 4.33 11.77 5.76
N LEU A 97 3.35 12.69 5.85
CA LEU A 97 2.16 12.53 6.66
C LEU A 97 1.02 11.97 5.81
N GLN A 98 0.38 10.93 6.32
CA GLN A 98 -0.85 10.40 5.78
C GLN A 98 -1.97 10.61 6.80
N GLU A 99 -3.00 11.36 6.41
CA GLU A 99 -4.24 11.52 7.16
C GLU A 99 -5.33 10.67 6.53
N LYS A 100 -6.05 9.91 7.37
CA LYS A 100 -7.27 9.19 6.96
C LYS A 100 -8.46 9.85 7.62
N PHE A 101 -9.43 10.28 6.82
CA PHE A 101 -10.69 10.86 7.29
C PHE A 101 -11.86 10.05 6.72
N LEU A 102 -12.95 9.94 7.49
CA LEU A 102 -14.19 9.32 7.01
C LEU A 102 -14.93 10.26 6.06
N GLU A 103 -15.02 11.52 6.45
CA GLU A 103 -15.61 12.60 5.68
C GLU A 103 -14.83 13.88 5.98
N LYS A 104 -14.52 14.65 4.93
CA LYS A 104 -13.83 15.94 5.05
C LYS A 104 -14.28 16.83 3.90
N GLU A 105 -14.77 18.00 4.24
CA GLU A 105 -15.01 19.04 3.26
C GLU A 105 -13.67 19.66 2.83
N ILE A 106 -13.46 19.77 1.52
CA ILE A 106 -12.23 20.31 0.94
C ILE A 106 -12.60 21.50 0.05
N VAL A 107 -12.06 22.68 0.37
CA VAL A 107 -12.20 23.87 -0.47
C VAL A 107 -11.23 23.76 -1.63
N LEU A 108 -11.73 23.88 -2.85
CA LEU A 108 -10.94 23.78 -4.07
C LEU A 108 -10.62 25.18 -4.61
N ASP A 109 -9.35 25.57 -4.60
CA ASP A 109 -8.89 26.84 -5.17
C ASP A 109 -8.23 26.67 -6.56
N ALA A 110 -7.88 27.80 -7.19
CA ALA A 110 -7.27 27.82 -8.52
C ALA A 110 -5.86 27.20 -8.58
N GLY A 111 -5.15 27.11 -7.44
CA GLY A 111 -3.84 26.47 -7.35
C GLY A 111 -3.89 24.97 -7.04
N THR A 112 -5.06 24.45 -6.69
CA THR A 112 -5.23 23.06 -6.26
C THR A 112 -5.07 22.08 -7.43
N ARG A 113 -3.94 21.35 -7.49
CA ARG A 113 -3.72 20.20 -8.39
C ARG A 113 -4.64 19.04 -8.00
N ARG A 114 -5.31 18.44 -8.98
CA ARG A 114 -6.32 17.38 -8.78
C ARG A 114 -6.17 16.29 -9.82
N GLU A 115 -6.20 15.04 -9.38
CA GLU A 115 -6.21 13.86 -10.23
C GLU A 115 -7.31 12.90 -9.74
N ARG A 116 -7.97 12.20 -10.68
CA ARG A 116 -9.05 11.26 -10.36
C ARG A 116 -8.79 9.92 -11.04
N LEU A 117 -8.84 8.84 -10.26
CA LEU A 117 -8.98 7.48 -10.75
C LEU A 117 -10.47 7.12 -10.85
N ARG A 118 -10.88 6.51 -11.96
CA ARG A 118 -12.27 6.15 -12.24
C ARG A 118 -12.48 4.65 -12.07
N ASN A 119 -13.48 4.27 -11.29
CA ASN A 119 -13.85 2.86 -11.13
C ASN A 119 -14.51 2.27 -12.39
N ASP A 120 -15.06 3.11 -13.28
CA ASP A 120 -15.71 2.71 -14.54
C ASP A 120 -14.75 2.67 -15.74
N ALA A 121 -13.43 2.77 -15.52
CA ALA A 121 -12.45 2.86 -16.59
C ALA A 121 -12.48 1.66 -17.55
N LEU A 122 -12.67 0.45 -17.03
CA LEU A 122 -12.71 -0.77 -17.83
C LEU A 122 -13.89 -0.80 -18.80
N MET A 123 -15.11 -0.51 -18.29
CA MET A 123 -16.32 -0.45 -19.14
C MET A 123 -16.21 0.62 -20.22
N ARG A 124 -15.58 1.77 -19.90
CA ARG A 124 -15.40 2.86 -20.87
C ARG A 124 -14.37 2.53 -21.95
N THR A 125 -13.27 1.89 -21.54
CA THR A 125 -12.18 1.54 -22.46
C THR A 125 -12.58 0.35 -23.33
N TRP A 126 -13.38 -0.57 -22.80
CA TRP A 126 -13.79 -1.79 -23.48
C TRP A 126 -15.30 -2.06 -23.35
N PRO A 127 -16.15 -1.26 -24.01
CA PRO A 127 -17.61 -1.34 -23.85
C PRO A 127 -18.23 -2.64 -24.38
N THR A 128 -17.52 -3.36 -25.25
CA THR A 128 -17.96 -4.64 -25.81
C THR A 128 -17.65 -5.84 -24.89
N LEU A 129 -16.89 -5.63 -23.82
CA LEU A 129 -16.60 -6.67 -22.83
C LEU A 129 -17.83 -6.81 -21.92
N VAL A 130 -18.64 -7.83 -22.20
CA VAL A 130 -19.83 -8.15 -21.40
C VAL A 130 -19.35 -8.81 -20.11
N PHE A 131 -19.10 -8.01 -19.08
CA PHE A 131 -18.93 -8.53 -17.72
C PHE A 131 -20.27 -9.13 -17.31
N GLY A 132 -20.29 -10.42 -16.97
CA GLY A 132 -21.50 -11.08 -16.48
C GLY A 132 -22.15 -10.24 -15.38
N LYS A 133 -23.49 -10.11 -15.44
CA LYS A 133 -24.29 -9.41 -14.43
C LYS A 133 -24.05 -10.06 -13.06
N GLU A 134 -23.14 -9.51 -12.26
CA GLU A 134 -23.11 -9.53 -10.79
C GLU A 134 -21.76 -9.00 -10.29
N THR A 135 -21.60 -7.67 -10.30
CA THR A 135 -20.77 -7.03 -9.28
C THR A 135 -21.35 -5.64 -9.01
N ASN A 136 -22.54 -5.62 -8.41
CA ASN A 136 -22.99 -4.44 -7.69
C ASN A 136 -22.06 -4.25 -6.50
N LEU A 137 -21.04 -3.40 -6.66
CA LEU A 137 -20.39 -2.74 -5.54
C LEU A 137 -21.34 -1.65 -5.03
N GLU A 138 -22.48 -2.06 -4.48
CA GLU A 138 -23.25 -1.22 -3.58
C GLU A 138 -22.66 -1.40 -2.19
N ASN A 139 -21.96 -0.36 -1.73
CA ASN A 139 -21.55 -0.22 -0.34
C ASN A 139 -22.80 -0.23 0.56
N LYS A 140 -22.85 -1.16 1.51
CA LYS A 140 -23.60 -1.02 2.76
C LYS A 140 -22.62 -0.93 3.92
#